data_AF-F0NXX9-F1
#
_entry.id   AF-F0NXX9-F1
#
_cell.length_a   1.000
_cell.length_b   1.000
_cell.length_c   1.000
_cell.angle_alpha   90.00
_cell.angle_beta   90.00
_cell.angle_gamma   90.00
#
_symmetry.space_group_name_H-M   'P 1'
#
loop_
_entity.id
_entity.type
_entity.pdbx_description
1 polymer ?
#
loop_
_entity_poly.entity_id
_entity_poly.type
_entity_poly.pdbx_seq_one_letter_code
_entity_poly.pdbx_strand_id
1 'polypeptide(L)'
;MKKPILINFSVLFVMLLVFVGYWYHELFGQRIVHKFEVTDFSKLKFDTLRPNKKDNYTTHYVKIKGEISDTIKIHLFGYPEIINGKVDTIFKNIDYYGTYDAILKIEPKKYTSGKLFFEHVIQ
;
A
#
# COMPACT_ATOMS: atom_id res chain seq x y z
N MET A 1 33.32 -29.88 40.67
CA MET A 1 33.15 -28.57 40.02
C MET A 1 32.10 -28.69 38.91
N LYS A 2 30.87 -28.22 39.13
CA LYS A 2 29.79 -28.20 38.12
C LYS A 2 29.31 -26.75 37.93
N LYS A 3 29.92 -26.00 37.01
CA LYS A 3 29.37 -24.74 36.49
C LYS A 3 29.67 -24.51 34.99
N PRO A 4 29.24 -25.40 34.06
CA PRO A 4 29.17 -25.01 32.65
C PRO A 4 27.73 -24.78 32.15
N ILE A 5 26.68 -25.14 32.92
CA ILE A 5 25.30 -25.17 32.41
C ILE A 5 24.60 -23.79 32.44
N LEU A 6 24.92 -22.92 33.41
CA LEU A 6 24.24 -21.62 33.54
C LEU A 6 24.62 -20.60 32.44
N ILE A 7 25.81 -20.71 31.86
CA ILE A 7 26.30 -19.75 30.84
C ILE A 7 25.56 -19.96 29.50
N ASN A 8 25.13 -21.19 29.21
CA ASN A 8 24.41 -21.49 27.96
C ASN A 8 23.00 -20.89 27.94
N PHE A 9 22.34 -20.75 29.10
CA PHE A 9 20.97 -20.24 29.16
C PHE A 9 20.90 -18.72 28.97
N SER A 10 21.87 -17.97 29.52
CA SER A 10 21.91 -16.52 29.36
C SER A 10 22.20 -16.10 27.92
N VAL A 11 23.10 -16.82 27.24
CA VAL A 11 23.39 -16.58 25.81
C VAL A 11 22.18 -16.89 24.94
N LEU A 12 21.48 -18.01 25.19
CA LEU A 12 20.27 -18.36 24.45
C LEU A 12 19.16 -17.31 24.64
N PHE A 13 19.00 -16.80 25.87
CA PHE A 13 18.02 -15.78 26.19
C PHE A 13 18.31 -14.45 25.48
N VAL A 14 19.58 -14.02 25.44
CA VAL A 14 19.98 -12.81 24.69
C VAL A 14 19.74 -12.99 23.20
N MET A 15 20.08 -14.14 22.61
CA MET A 15 19.80 -14.42 21.19
C MET A 15 18.29 -14.41 20.89
N LEU A 16 17.47 -14.96 21.79
CA LEU A 16 16.01 -14.92 21.67
C LEU A 16 15.49 -13.48 21.69
N LEU A 17 16.00 -12.61 22.58
CA LEU A 17 15.59 -11.20 22.63
C LEU A 17 15.99 -10.43 21.36
N VAL A 18 17.17 -10.70 20.80
CA VAL A 18 17.59 -10.11 19.51
C VAL A 18 16.68 -10.59 18.38
N PHE A 19 16.36 -11.89 18.35
CA PHE A 19 15.47 -12.47 17.35
C PHE A 19 14.04 -11.91 17.46
N VAL A 20 13.52 -11.77 18.67
CA VAL A 20 12.20 -11.15 18.94
C VAL A 20 12.21 -9.68 18.54
N GLY A 21 13.28 -8.93 18.84
CA GLY A 21 13.42 -7.54 18.42
C GLY A 21 13.47 -7.38 16.90
N TYR A 22 14.19 -8.25 16.20
CA TYR A 22 14.22 -8.29 14.74
C TYR A 22 12.85 -8.64 14.14
N TRP A 23 12.18 -9.66 14.68
CA TRP A 23 10.81 -10.03 14.27
C TRP A 23 9.80 -8.92 14.53
N TYR A 24 9.93 -8.21 15.65
CA TYR A 24 9.10 -7.05 15.96
C TYR A 24 9.30 -5.95 14.90
N HIS A 25 10.54 -5.59 14.59
CA HIS A 25 10.83 -4.56 13.58
C HIS A 25 10.25 -4.90 12.19
N GLU A 26 10.40 -6.14 11.72
CA GLU A 26 9.85 -6.60 10.43
C GLU A 26 8.31 -6.60 10.41
N LEU A 27 7.67 -6.99 11.52
CA LEU A 27 6.20 -7.10 11.58
C LEU A 27 5.47 -5.76 11.67
N PHE A 28 6.12 -4.72 12.19
CA PHE A 28 5.47 -3.42 12.43
C PHE A 28 5.79 -2.33 11.40
N GLY A 29 6.25 -2.71 10.20
CA GLY A 29 6.33 -1.79 9.06
C GLY A 29 4.97 -1.08 8.85
N GLN A 30 4.99 0.25 8.82
CA GLN A 30 3.76 1.05 8.84
C GLN A 30 3.04 0.98 7.50
N ARG A 31 1.97 0.16 7.44
CA ARG A 31 1.13 0.03 6.26
C ARG A 31 -0.12 0.89 6.42
N ILE A 32 -0.26 1.93 5.58
CA ILE A 32 -1.45 2.77 5.51
C ILE A 32 -2.29 2.30 4.33
N VAL A 33 -3.57 1.95 4.58
CA VAL A 33 -4.46 1.41 3.55
C VAL A 33 -5.82 2.09 3.61
N HIS A 34 -6.32 2.50 2.45
CA HIS A 34 -7.73 2.89 2.30
C HIS A 34 -8.39 2.04 1.20
N LYS A 35 -9.53 1.44 1.54
CA LYS A 35 -10.33 0.60 0.65
C LYS A 35 -11.66 1.27 0.37
N PHE A 36 -12.01 1.40 -0.89
CA PHE A 36 -13.27 2.03 -1.27
C PHE A 36 -13.80 1.46 -2.59
N GLU A 37 -15.11 1.66 -2.79
CA GLU A 37 -15.83 1.23 -3.98
C GLU A 37 -16.24 2.44 -4.82
N VAL A 38 -16.11 2.30 -6.14
CA VAL A 38 -16.59 3.28 -7.12
C VAL A 38 -17.63 2.62 -8.03
N THR A 39 -18.86 3.07 -7.89
CA THR A 39 -20.02 2.71 -8.74
C THR A 39 -20.55 3.92 -9.51
N ASP A 40 -20.41 5.12 -8.94
CA ASP A 40 -20.72 6.38 -9.61
C ASP A 40 -19.47 6.95 -10.29
N PHE A 41 -19.51 6.98 -11.63
CA PHE A 41 -18.47 7.51 -12.52
C PHE A 41 -18.87 8.84 -13.17
N SER A 42 -19.85 9.55 -12.63
CA SER A 42 -20.30 10.85 -13.15
C SER A 42 -19.33 12.00 -12.88
N LYS A 43 -18.39 11.82 -11.93
CA LYS A 43 -17.50 12.87 -11.43
C LYS A 43 -16.09 12.34 -11.20
N LEU A 44 -15.14 13.27 -11.19
CA LEU A 44 -13.78 13.01 -10.72
C LEU A 44 -13.80 12.56 -9.26
N LYS A 45 -12.94 11.60 -8.91
CA LYS A 45 -12.73 11.16 -7.53
C LYS A 45 -11.26 11.27 -7.16
N PHE A 46 -11.03 11.59 -5.90
CA PHE A 46 -9.70 11.73 -5.34
C PHE A 46 -9.65 10.93 -4.04
N ASP A 47 -8.55 10.22 -3.85
CA ASP A 47 -8.22 9.62 -2.58
C ASP A 47 -6.79 10.00 -2.20
N THR A 48 -6.58 10.34 -0.94
CA THR A 48 -5.31 10.89 -0.47
C THR A 48 -4.88 10.14 0.78
N LEU A 49 -3.68 9.52 0.72
CA LEU A 49 -3.02 8.96 1.87
C LEU A 49 -1.85 9.84 2.27
N ARG A 50 -1.70 10.05 3.58
CA ARG A 50 -0.60 10.83 4.14
C ARG A 50 0.45 9.89 4.72
N PRO A 51 1.68 9.90 4.22
CA PRO A 51 2.74 9.07 4.77
C PRO A 51 3.09 9.55 6.19
N ASN A 52 3.47 8.61 7.05
CA ASN A 52 4.03 8.98 8.34
C ASN A 52 5.46 9.48 8.14
N LYS A 53 5.69 10.76 8.45
CA LYS A 53 6.97 11.48 8.23
C LYS A 53 8.21 10.88 8.94
N LYS A 54 8.04 9.79 9.69
CA LYS A 54 9.10 9.19 10.51
C LYS A 54 9.88 8.11 9.75
N ASP A 55 9.37 7.59 8.64
CA ASP A 55 9.99 6.46 7.96
C ASP A 55 10.80 6.90 6.72
N ASN A 56 11.97 6.31 6.57
CA ASN A 56 12.83 6.47 5.40
C ASN A 56 12.43 5.42 4.36
N TYR A 57 11.95 5.88 3.20
CA TYR A 57 11.52 5.07 2.06
C TYR A 57 10.22 4.29 2.30
N THR A 58 9.22 4.55 1.47
CA THR A 58 7.93 3.84 1.48
C THR A 58 7.40 3.77 0.07
N THR A 59 6.69 2.71 -0.27
CA THR A 59 6.12 2.48 -1.60
C THR A 59 4.67 2.94 -1.66
N HIS A 60 4.24 3.47 -2.79
CA HIS A 60 2.84 3.78 -3.06
C HIS A 60 2.33 2.90 -4.19
N TYR A 61 1.22 2.21 -3.96
CA TYR A 61 0.54 1.44 -5.00
C TYR A 61 -0.97 1.42 -4.81
N VAL A 62 -1.68 1.11 -5.88
CA VAL A 62 -3.15 0.96 -5.89
C VAL A 62 -3.49 -0.37 -6.52
N LYS A 63 -4.28 -1.19 -5.82
CA LYS A 63 -4.90 -2.38 -6.41
C LYS A 63 -6.31 -2.05 -6.87
N ILE A 64 -6.67 -2.50 -8.07
CA ILE A 64 -7.97 -2.27 -8.66
C ILE A 64 -8.56 -3.61 -9.10
N LYS A 65 -9.79 -3.88 -8.68
CA LYS A 65 -10.55 -5.06 -9.10
C LYS A 65 -11.97 -4.68 -9.49
N GLY A 66 -12.49 -5.24 -10.57
CA GLY A 66 -13.89 -5.07 -10.96
C GLY A 66 -14.08 -5.00 -12.46
N GLU A 67 -15.16 -4.37 -12.89
CA GLU A 67 -15.52 -4.27 -14.30
C GLU A 67 -16.19 -2.93 -14.61
N ILE A 68 -15.82 -2.34 -15.75
CA ILE A 68 -16.34 -1.07 -16.25
C ILE A 68 -16.71 -1.17 -17.72
N SER A 69 -17.77 -0.47 -18.12
CA SER A 69 -18.30 -0.48 -19.48
C SER A 69 -17.49 0.35 -20.48
N ASP A 70 -16.62 1.24 -20.00
CA ASP A 70 -15.78 2.11 -20.83
C ASP A 70 -14.41 2.30 -20.14
N THR A 71 -13.63 3.22 -20.65
CA THR A 71 -12.28 3.55 -20.24
C THR A 71 -12.28 4.62 -19.15
N ILE A 72 -11.48 4.42 -18.11
CA ILE A 72 -11.16 5.45 -17.12
C ILE A 72 -9.66 5.67 -17.07
N LYS A 73 -9.25 6.88 -16.67
CA LYS A 73 -7.85 7.19 -16.36
C LYS A 73 -7.67 7.21 -14.85
N ILE A 74 -6.63 6.56 -14.37
CA ILE A 74 -6.19 6.66 -12.99
C ILE A 74 -4.83 7.35 -12.98
N HIS A 75 -4.54 8.17 -11.98
CA HIS A 75 -3.24 8.81 -11.85
C HIS A 75 -2.65 8.42 -10.51
N LEU A 76 -1.50 7.77 -10.54
CA LEU A 76 -0.63 7.55 -9.39
C LEU A 76 0.63 8.40 -9.62
N PHE A 77 0.58 9.67 -9.24
CA PHE A 77 1.69 10.62 -9.38
C PHE A 77 2.14 10.89 -10.83
N GLY A 78 1.51 11.89 -11.46
CA GLY A 78 1.97 12.49 -12.71
C GLY A 78 1.62 11.72 -13.99
N TYR A 79 1.74 10.38 -13.98
CA TYR A 79 1.45 9.56 -15.17
C TYR A 79 0.06 8.91 -15.10
N PRO A 80 -0.80 9.13 -16.13
CA PRO A 80 -2.09 8.47 -16.21
C PRO A 80 -1.92 7.03 -16.70
N GLU A 81 -2.50 6.11 -15.96
CA GLU A 81 -2.74 4.74 -16.38
C GLU A 81 -4.17 4.62 -16.91
N ILE A 82 -4.34 3.88 -18.01
CA ILE A 82 -5.63 3.72 -18.68
C ILE A 82 -6.14 2.31 -18.40
N ILE A 83 -7.35 2.20 -17.87
CA ILE A 83 -8.01 0.90 -17.64
C ILE A 83 -9.39 0.87 -18.29
N ASN A 84 -9.80 -0.31 -18.76
CA ASN A 84 -11.09 -0.56 -19.40
C ASN A 84 -11.56 -2.00 -19.13
N GLY A 85 -12.85 -2.26 -19.29
CA GLY A 85 -13.42 -3.61 -19.16
C GLY A 85 -13.20 -4.21 -17.77
N LYS A 86 -12.84 -5.50 -17.73
CA LYS A 86 -12.53 -6.23 -16.51
C LYS A 86 -11.09 -5.93 -16.08
N VAL A 87 -10.93 -5.53 -14.81
CA VAL A 87 -9.65 -5.13 -14.22
C VAL A 87 -9.36 -5.99 -13.00
N ASP A 88 -8.14 -6.51 -12.90
CA ASP A 88 -7.57 -7.13 -11.69
C ASP A 88 -6.06 -6.88 -11.70
N THR A 89 -5.68 -5.66 -11.38
CA THR A 89 -4.31 -5.15 -11.59
C THR A 89 -3.81 -4.34 -10.40
N ILE A 90 -2.49 -4.32 -10.23
CA ILE A 90 -1.80 -3.48 -9.24
C ILE A 90 -0.96 -2.46 -10.01
N PHE A 91 -1.21 -1.18 -9.76
CA PHE A 91 -0.41 -0.07 -10.27
C PHE A 91 0.52 0.42 -9.17
N LYS A 92 1.82 0.46 -9.46
CA LYS A 92 2.85 0.86 -8.49
C LYS A 92 3.46 2.18 -8.93
N ASN A 93 3.58 3.13 -8.01
CA ASN A 93 4.45 4.28 -8.18
C ASN A 93 5.85 3.93 -7.66
N ILE A 94 6.77 3.66 -8.57
CA ILE A 94 8.15 3.29 -8.26
C ILE A 94 8.97 4.46 -7.69
N ASP A 95 8.54 5.70 -7.94
CA ASP A 95 9.24 6.92 -7.54
C ASP A 95 8.61 7.59 -6.30
N TYR A 96 7.81 6.85 -5.54
CA TYR A 96 7.28 7.35 -4.27
C TYR A 96 8.28 7.11 -3.14
N TYR A 97 8.57 8.16 -2.37
CA TYR A 97 9.55 8.13 -1.26
C TYR A 97 8.91 8.55 0.08
N GLY A 98 7.59 8.70 0.17
CA GLY A 98 6.90 9.09 1.40
C GLY A 98 7.08 10.55 1.83
N THR A 99 7.63 11.39 0.96
CA THR A 99 7.86 12.83 1.24
C THR A 99 6.60 13.68 1.03
N TYR A 100 5.69 13.23 0.17
CA TYR A 100 4.46 13.94 -0.19
C TYR A 100 3.23 13.04 -0.01
N ASP A 101 2.04 13.64 0.05
CA ASP A 101 0.78 12.91 0.05
C ASP A 101 0.68 12.00 -1.18
N ALA A 102 0.34 10.73 -0.98
CA ALA A 102 0.00 9.81 -2.07
C ALA A 102 -1.42 10.14 -2.53
N ILE A 103 -1.54 10.64 -3.77
CA ILE A 103 -2.82 11.04 -4.35
C ILE A 103 -3.17 10.07 -5.47
N LEU A 104 -4.33 9.43 -5.34
CA LEU A 104 -4.99 8.68 -6.38
C LEU A 104 -6.10 9.56 -6.98
N LYS A 105 -5.97 9.88 -8.26
CA LYS A 105 -7.04 10.56 -9.03
C LYS A 105 -7.71 9.57 -9.97
N ILE A 106 -9.03 9.56 -9.99
CA ILE A 106 -9.85 8.75 -10.89
C ILE A 106 -10.63 9.69 -11.80
N GLU A 107 -10.36 9.61 -13.09
CA GLU A 107 -11.01 10.40 -14.14
C GLU A 107 -11.85 9.47 -15.04
N PRO A 108 -13.14 9.33 -14.74
CA PRO A 108 -14.03 8.57 -15.59
C PRO A 108 -14.46 9.34 -16.84
N LYS A 109 -14.86 8.61 -17.88
CA LYS A 109 -15.64 9.16 -18.99
C LYS A 109 -17.12 9.27 -18.61
N LYS A 110 -17.81 10.25 -19.20
CA LYS A 110 -19.20 10.66 -18.87
C LYS A 110 -20.23 9.52 -18.85
N TYR A 111 -20.01 8.44 -19.60
CA TYR A 111 -20.95 7.32 -19.73
C TYR A 111 -20.39 5.99 -19.21
N THR A 112 -19.37 6.05 -18.36
CA THR A 112 -18.83 4.85 -17.71
C THR A 112 -19.84 4.34 -16.69
N SER A 113 -20.11 3.05 -16.72
CA SER A 113 -20.88 2.33 -15.71
C SER A 113 -20.11 1.10 -15.28
N GLY A 114 -20.44 0.53 -14.12
CA GLY A 114 -19.78 -0.65 -13.61
C GLY A 114 -19.48 -0.54 -12.12
N LYS A 115 -18.50 -1.30 -11.68
CA LYS A 115 -18.12 -1.39 -10.27
C LYS A 115 -16.64 -1.70 -10.15
N LEU A 116 -15.90 -0.82 -9.50
CA LEU A 116 -14.48 -0.99 -9.18
C LEU A 116 -14.23 -0.90 -7.68
N PHE A 117 -13.39 -1.80 -7.19
CA PHE A 117 -12.85 -1.81 -5.84
C PHE A 117 -11.40 -1.36 -5.86
N PHE A 118 -11.09 -0.38 -5.03
CA PHE A 118 -9.75 0.17 -4.89
C PHE A 118 -9.17 -0.20 -3.53
N GLU A 119 -7.89 -0.55 -3.51
CA GLU A 119 -7.05 -0.61 -2.31
C GLU A 119 -5.85 0.32 -2.55
N HIS A 120 -5.90 1.53 -1.99
CA HIS A 120 -4.82 2.51 -2.03
C HIS A 120 -3.90 2.28 -0.84
N VAL A 121 -2.59 2.15 -1.09
CA VAL A 121 -1.62 1.72 -0.07
C VAL A 121 -0.36 2.58 -0.09
N ILE A 122 0.10 2.94 1.11
CA ILE A 122 1.48 3.33 1.41
C ILE A 122 2.09 2.24 2.29
N GLN A 123 3.26 1.71 1.92
CA GLN A 123 3.98 0.67 2.66
C GLN A 123 5.48 0.80 2.45
#